data_AF-A0A7J6WTG2-F1
#
_entry.id   AF-A0A7J6WTG2-F1
#
_cell.length_a   1.000
_cell.length_b   1.000
_cell.length_c   1.000
_cell.angle_alpha   90.00
_cell.angle_beta   90.00
_cell.angle_gamma   90.00
#
_symmetry.space_group_name_H-M   'P 1'
#
loop_
_entity.id
_entity.type
_entity.pdbx_description
1 polymer ?
#
loop_
_entity_poly.entity_id
_entity_poly.type
_entity_poly.pdbx_seq_one_letter_code
_entity_poly.pdbx_strand_id
1 'polypeptide(L)'
;MAMLECLGSLCAGIVLNVFTCSIKHLNYLHELEQNLDQLREKFGELNALRNDVKNSVDAQVGRMMTNQVKQWLQIVDARGLEVNQILSEGRQHLDRRCLNGCCPKNCWSSYKLGKQVAKKLSDVDKLLGRGVFPVVAMDPPPSRVQRLPEDFTQTCYHSLCREVGDPRFMSIPLAMFSL
;
A
#
# COMPACT_ATOMS: atom_id res chain seq x y z
N MET A 1 -63.45 -25.58 17.37
CA MET A 1 -63.13 -24.26 16.79
C MET A 1 -62.05 -23.51 17.57
N ALA A 2 -62.15 -23.35 18.89
CA ALA A 2 -61.12 -22.65 19.70
C ALA A 2 -59.68 -23.24 19.63
N MET A 3 -59.53 -24.57 19.50
CA MET A 3 -58.20 -25.20 19.32
C MET A 3 -57.54 -24.83 17.98
N LEU A 4 -58.32 -24.64 16.90
CA LEU A 4 -57.78 -24.24 15.59
C LEU A 4 -57.36 -22.76 15.58
N GLU A 5 -58.08 -21.89 16.28
CA GLU A 5 -57.74 -20.47 16.42
C GLU A 5 -56.49 -20.26 17.29
N CYS A 6 -56.33 -21.03 18.36
CA CYS A 6 -55.11 -21.04 19.18
C CYS A 6 -53.89 -21.50 18.40
N LEU A 7 -54.02 -22.56 17.59
CA LEU A 7 -52.94 -23.02 16.70
C LEU A 7 -52.62 -21.98 15.63
N GLY A 8 -53.62 -21.30 15.06
CA GLY A 8 -53.44 -20.21 14.11
C GLY A 8 -52.65 -19.03 14.69
N SER A 9 -52.97 -18.59 15.92
CA SER A 9 -52.26 -17.51 16.62
C SER A 9 -50.82 -17.89 16.99
N LEU A 10 -50.58 -19.14 17.40
CA LEU A 10 -49.23 -19.62 17.74
C LEU A 10 -48.36 -19.70 16.47
N CYS A 11 -48.93 -20.23 15.38
CA CYS A 11 -48.29 -20.29 14.08
C CYS A 11 -47.97 -18.89 13.52
N ALA A 12 -48.88 -17.93 13.62
CA ALA A 12 -48.66 -16.56 13.17
C ALA A 12 -47.52 -15.88 13.95
N GLY A 13 -47.47 -16.05 15.28
CA GLY A 13 -46.39 -15.50 16.12
C GLY A 13 -45.02 -16.09 15.79
N ILE A 14 -44.93 -17.41 15.57
CA ILE A 14 -43.69 -18.08 15.18
C ILE A 14 -43.23 -17.63 13.79
N VAL A 15 -44.14 -17.60 12.82
CA VAL A 15 -43.85 -17.16 11.45
C VAL A 15 -43.35 -15.72 11.42
N LEU A 16 -44.00 -14.80 12.15
CA LEU A 16 -43.58 -13.39 12.24
C LEU A 16 -42.19 -13.24 12.85
N ASN A 17 -41.88 -14.00 13.90
CA ASN A 17 -40.57 -13.93 14.56
C ASN A 17 -39.44 -14.50 13.66
N VAL A 18 -39.70 -15.60 12.96
CA VAL A 18 -38.75 -16.18 11.99
C VAL A 18 -38.52 -15.22 10.81
N PHE A 19 -39.58 -14.62 10.26
CA PHE A 19 -39.47 -13.64 9.18
C PHE A 19 -38.67 -12.40 9.59
N THR A 20 -38.98 -11.80 10.75
CA THR A 20 -38.27 -10.61 11.23
C THR A 20 -36.81 -10.87 11.55
N CYS A 21 -36.48 -12.05 12.10
CA CYS A 21 -35.10 -12.50 12.30
C CYS A 21 -34.35 -12.63 10.96
N SER A 22 -35.02 -13.21 9.95
CA SER A 22 -34.47 -13.42 8.62
C SER A 22 -34.17 -12.10 7.90
N ILE A 23 -35.08 -11.12 7.98
CA ILE A 23 -34.90 -9.79 7.39
C ILE A 23 -33.70 -9.07 8.01
N LYS A 24 -33.58 -9.06 9.36
CA LYS A 24 -32.43 -8.42 10.03
C LYS A 24 -31.10 -9.04 9.63
N HIS A 25 -31.06 -10.36 9.50
CA HIS A 25 -29.87 -11.07 9.08
C HIS A 25 -29.51 -10.77 7.61
N LEU A 26 -30.50 -10.72 6.71
CA LEU A 26 -30.28 -10.34 5.32
C LEU A 26 -29.76 -8.90 5.18
N ASN A 27 -30.34 -7.95 5.92
CA ASN A 27 -29.86 -6.57 5.94
C ASN A 27 -28.41 -6.49 6.41
N TYR A 28 -28.07 -7.21 7.49
CA TYR A 28 -26.70 -7.27 7.98
C TYR A 28 -25.71 -7.83 6.93
N LEU A 29 -26.08 -8.92 6.25
CA LEU A 29 -25.24 -9.49 5.19
C LEU A 29 -25.04 -8.52 4.04
N HIS A 30 -26.11 -7.80 3.64
CA HIS A 30 -26.03 -6.79 2.60
C HIS A 30 -25.12 -5.62 3.00
N GLU A 31 -25.24 -5.11 4.23
CA GLU A 31 -24.34 -4.07 4.76
C GLU A 31 -22.89 -4.55 4.81
N LEU A 32 -22.65 -5.80 5.21
CA LEU A 32 -21.31 -6.39 5.21
C LEU A 32 -20.73 -6.49 3.79
N GLU A 33 -21.53 -6.92 2.82
CA GLU A 33 -21.15 -6.99 1.40
C GLU A 33 -20.77 -5.61 0.87
N GLN A 34 -21.61 -4.59 1.10
CA GLN A 34 -21.31 -3.20 0.73
C GLN A 34 -20.00 -2.69 1.34
N ASN A 35 -19.77 -2.97 2.63
CA ASN A 35 -18.55 -2.55 3.31
C ASN A 35 -17.29 -3.26 2.76
N LEU A 36 -17.41 -4.51 2.36
CA LEU A 36 -16.31 -5.26 1.72
C LEU A 36 -15.99 -4.71 0.33
N ASP A 37 -17.01 -4.37 -0.45
CA ASP A 37 -16.84 -3.75 -1.76
C ASP A 37 -16.18 -2.37 -1.65
N GLN A 38 -16.64 -1.53 -0.71
CA GLN A 38 -15.99 -0.25 -0.42
C GLN A 38 -14.53 -0.43 0.00
N LEU A 39 -14.24 -1.43 0.85
CA LEU A 39 -12.86 -1.69 1.27
C LEU A 39 -11.99 -2.07 0.08
N ARG A 40 -12.51 -2.90 -0.84
CA ARG A 40 -11.81 -3.30 -2.06
C ARG A 40 -11.53 -2.11 -2.97
N GLU A 41 -12.52 -1.24 -3.19
CA GLU A 41 -12.39 -0.04 -4.02
C GLU A 41 -11.36 0.92 -3.45
N LYS A 42 -11.51 1.31 -2.17
CA LYS A 42 -10.59 2.21 -1.46
C LYS A 42 -9.16 1.69 -1.42
N PHE A 43 -9.00 0.37 -1.25
CA PHE A 43 -7.67 -0.24 -1.30
C PHE A 43 -7.09 -0.23 -2.73
N GLY A 44 -7.93 -0.35 -3.76
CA GLY A 44 -7.54 -0.12 -5.15
C GLY A 44 -7.02 1.30 -5.37
N GLU A 45 -7.74 2.32 -4.89
CA GLU A 45 -7.30 3.72 -4.93
C GLU A 45 -5.95 3.91 -4.23
N LEU A 46 -5.78 3.32 -3.03
CA LEU A 46 -4.53 3.42 -2.27
C LEU A 46 -3.36 2.79 -3.03
N ASN A 47 -3.58 1.65 -3.71
CA ASN A 47 -2.54 1.02 -4.52
C ASN A 47 -2.19 1.84 -5.77
N ALA A 48 -3.17 2.47 -6.41
CA ALA A 48 -2.92 3.38 -7.52
C ALA A 48 -2.04 4.55 -7.06
N LEU A 49 -2.43 5.24 -5.98
CA LEU A 49 -1.64 6.32 -5.39
C LEU A 49 -0.24 5.87 -4.99
N ARG A 50 -0.11 4.66 -4.41
CA ARG A 50 1.17 4.06 -4.04
C ARG A 50 2.08 3.87 -5.25
N ASN A 51 1.52 3.45 -6.38
CA ASN A 51 2.28 3.31 -7.63
C ASN A 51 2.67 4.67 -8.21
N ASP A 52 1.79 5.67 -8.17
CA ASP A 52 2.09 7.02 -8.66
C ASP A 52 3.22 7.68 -7.85
N VAL A 53 3.18 7.57 -6.53
CA VAL A 53 4.26 8.05 -5.64
C VAL A 53 5.57 7.35 -5.95
N LYS A 54 5.53 6.02 -6.14
CA LYS A 54 6.74 5.25 -6.47
C LYS A 54 7.31 5.62 -7.84
N ASN A 55 6.47 5.74 -8.87
CA ASN A 55 6.88 6.19 -10.20
C ASN A 55 7.50 7.60 -10.15
N SER A 56 6.96 8.48 -9.31
CA SER A 56 7.49 9.84 -9.13
C SER A 56 8.88 9.87 -8.47
N VAL A 57 9.17 8.90 -7.60
CA VAL A 57 10.52 8.69 -7.04
C VAL A 57 11.45 8.13 -8.11
N ASP A 58 11.01 7.09 -8.82
CA ASP A 58 11.83 6.37 -9.81
C ASP A 58 12.19 7.25 -11.02
N ALA A 59 11.36 8.25 -11.34
CA ALA A 59 11.66 9.26 -12.37
C ALA A 59 12.80 10.22 -12.00
N GLN A 60 13.16 10.33 -10.71
CA GLN A 60 14.18 11.27 -10.22
C GLN A 60 15.56 10.60 -10.10
N VAL A 61 16.19 10.37 -11.26
CA VAL A 61 17.54 9.76 -11.35
C VAL A 61 18.56 10.52 -10.51
N GLY A 62 19.34 9.79 -9.70
CA GLY A 62 20.39 10.35 -8.86
C GLY A 62 19.91 11.01 -7.57
N ARG A 63 18.60 11.05 -7.29
CA ARG A 63 18.03 11.52 -6.03
C ARG A 63 17.65 10.34 -5.14
N MET A 64 17.60 10.58 -3.83
CA MET A 64 17.21 9.59 -2.84
C MET A 64 15.76 9.83 -2.40
N MET A 65 14.96 8.76 -2.38
CA MET A 65 13.62 8.77 -1.79
C MET A 65 13.62 9.32 -0.37
N THR A 66 12.65 10.15 -0.02
CA THR A 66 12.55 10.65 1.37
C THR A 66 12.15 9.54 2.35
N ASN A 67 12.56 9.69 3.61
CA ASN A 67 12.20 8.73 4.65
C ASN A 67 10.69 8.64 4.88
N GLN A 68 9.96 9.76 4.72
CA GLN A 68 8.49 9.79 4.85
C GLN A 68 7.82 8.95 3.75
N VAL A 69 8.24 9.12 2.49
CA VAL A 69 7.73 8.31 1.37
C VAL A 69 8.09 6.85 1.56
N LYS A 70 9.35 6.55 1.91
CA LYS A 70 9.82 5.18 2.17
C LYS A 70 8.95 4.48 3.23
N GLN A 71 8.75 5.14 4.37
CA GLN A 71 7.95 4.59 5.46
C GLN A 71 6.49 4.40 5.05
N TRP A 72 5.91 5.35 4.33
CA TRP A 72 4.53 5.25 3.87
C TRP A 72 4.33 4.08 2.90
N LEU A 73 5.22 3.92 1.91
CA LEU A 73 5.19 2.78 0.99
C LEU A 73 5.26 1.44 1.74
N GLN A 74 6.15 1.32 2.73
CA GLN A 74 6.26 0.13 3.56
C GLN A 74 4.98 -0.18 4.34
N ILE A 75 4.32 0.86 4.89
CA ILE A 75 3.06 0.68 5.61
C ILE A 75 1.95 0.24 4.65
N VAL A 76 1.85 0.83 3.47
CA VAL A 76 0.86 0.45 2.46
C VAL A 76 1.05 -1.00 2.01
N ASP A 77 2.29 -1.39 1.71
CA ASP A 77 2.62 -2.75 1.28
C ASP A 77 2.29 -3.78 2.37
N ALA A 78 2.64 -3.49 3.63
CA ALA A 78 2.30 -4.35 4.77
C ALA A 78 0.77 -4.43 4.99
N ARG A 79 0.05 -3.31 4.81
CA ARG A 79 -1.40 -3.26 4.97
C ARG A 79 -2.13 -4.09 3.93
N GLY A 80 -1.57 -4.25 2.73
CA GLY A 80 -2.19 -5.04 1.67
C GLY A 80 -2.44 -6.50 2.01
N LEU A 81 -1.54 -7.11 2.79
CA LEU A 81 -1.72 -8.48 3.27
C LEU A 81 -2.97 -8.61 4.17
N GLU A 82 -3.16 -7.67 5.08
CA GLU A 82 -4.30 -7.66 6.01
C GLU A 82 -5.62 -7.42 5.28
N VAL A 83 -5.64 -6.51 4.31
CA VAL A 83 -6.85 -6.21 3.52
C VAL A 83 -7.27 -7.42 2.69
N ASN A 84 -6.31 -8.05 1.99
CA ASN A 84 -6.60 -9.25 1.19
C ASN A 84 -7.15 -10.40 2.04
N GLN A 85 -6.61 -10.60 3.24
CA GLN A 85 -7.12 -11.60 4.17
C GLN A 85 -8.58 -11.32 4.55
N ILE A 86 -8.91 -10.08 4.91
CA ILE A 86 -10.26 -9.69 5.32
C ILE A 86 -11.25 -9.80 4.16
N LEU A 87 -10.86 -9.42 2.94
CA LEU A 87 -11.69 -9.61 1.74
C LEU A 87 -11.98 -11.10 1.47
N SER A 88 -10.98 -11.96 1.67
CA SER A 88 -11.12 -13.41 1.53
C SER A 88 -12.06 -14.00 2.59
N GLU A 89 -11.84 -13.67 3.87
CA GLU A 89 -12.69 -14.08 4.98
C GLU A 89 -14.14 -13.58 4.80
N GLY A 90 -14.29 -12.34 4.34
CA GLY A 90 -15.58 -11.72 4.05
C GLY A 90 -16.37 -12.47 2.98
N ARG A 91 -15.72 -12.80 1.86
CA ARG A 91 -16.34 -13.61 0.80
C ARG A 91 -16.78 -14.97 1.31
N GLN A 92 -15.91 -15.70 2.01
CA GLN A 92 -16.27 -17.00 2.60
C GLN A 92 -17.45 -16.89 3.57
N HIS A 93 -17.55 -15.77 4.29
CA HIS A 93 -18.64 -15.54 5.23
C HIS A 93 -19.97 -15.25 4.52
N LEU A 94 -19.94 -14.48 3.43
CA LEU A 94 -21.11 -14.24 2.57
C LEU A 94 -21.58 -15.50 1.85
N ASP A 95 -20.66 -16.38 1.42
CA ASP A 95 -20.99 -17.64 0.74
C ASP A 95 -21.69 -18.64 1.67
N ARG A 96 -21.50 -18.54 2.99
CA ARG A 96 -22.16 -19.37 4.01
C ARG A 96 -23.60 -18.91 4.31
N ARG A 97 -24.40 -18.69 3.26
CA ARG A 97 -25.80 -18.28 3.38
C ARG A 97 -26.59 -19.26 4.26
N CYS A 98 -27.38 -18.73 5.20
CA CYS A 98 -28.22 -19.53 6.09
C CYS A 98 -29.28 -20.29 5.28
N LEU A 99 -29.12 -21.61 5.13
CA LEU A 99 -30.08 -22.44 4.39
C LEU A 99 -31.20 -23.06 5.26
N ASN A 100 -31.22 -22.86 6.59
CA ASN A 100 -32.09 -23.64 7.49
C ASN A 100 -32.98 -22.83 8.48
N GLY A 101 -33.48 -21.66 8.08
CA GLY A 101 -34.66 -21.04 8.74
C GLY A 101 -34.54 -20.53 10.19
N CYS A 102 -33.43 -20.79 10.88
CA CYS A 102 -33.07 -20.17 12.16
C CYS A 102 -31.55 -19.99 12.22
N CYS A 103 -31.05 -18.77 11.99
CA CYS A 103 -29.63 -18.46 12.17
C CYS A 103 -29.37 -18.17 13.65
N PRO A 104 -28.58 -19.01 14.34
CA PRO A 104 -27.43 -18.46 15.04
C PRO A 104 -26.31 -19.50 15.10
N LYS A 105 -25.48 -19.61 14.06
CA LYS A 105 -24.22 -20.36 14.22
C LYS A 105 -22.96 -19.52 14.18
N ASN A 106 -23.05 -18.19 14.05
CA ASN A 106 -21.86 -17.35 14.11
C ASN A 106 -22.10 -15.82 14.24
N CYS A 107 -23.13 -15.37 14.97
CA CYS A 107 -23.41 -13.94 15.17
C CYS A 107 -22.18 -13.17 15.70
N TRP A 108 -21.43 -13.79 16.62
CA TRP A 108 -20.19 -13.23 17.14
C TRP A 108 -19.10 -13.10 16.08
N SER A 109 -18.90 -14.11 15.22
CA SER A 109 -17.88 -14.05 14.18
C SER A 109 -18.26 -13.04 13.09
N SER A 110 -19.55 -12.95 12.74
CA SER A 110 -20.10 -11.90 11.89
C SER A 110 -19.74 -10.52 12.44
N TYR A 111 -20.14 -10.24 13.69
CA TYR A 111 -19.86 -8.96 14.33
C TYR A 111 -18.36 -8.63 14.36
N LYS A 112 -17.52 -9.61 14.69
CA LYS A 112 -16.06 -9.45 14.68
C LYS A 112 -15.55 -9.07 13.29
N LEU A 113 -16.02 -9.75 12.24
CA LEU A 113 -15.65 -9.45 10.86
C LEU A 113 -16.12 -8.05 10.45
N GLY A 114 -17.38 -7.70 10.70
CA GLY A 114 -17.91 -6.36 10.39
C GLY A 114 -17.08 -5.26 11.06
N LYS A 115 -16.69 -5.44 12.33
CA LYS A 115 -15.79 -4.52 13.04
C LYS A 115 -14.38 -4.45 12.42
N GLN A 116 -13.84 -5.57 11.95
CA GLN A 116 -12.56 -5.60 11.25
C GLN A 116 -12.62 -4.82 9.93
N VAL A 117 -13.67 -5.02 9.13
CA VAL A 117 -13.88 -4.30 7.86
C VAL A 117 -13.99 -2.79 8.12
N ALA A 118 -14.84 -2.37 9.06
CA ALA A 118 -15.00 -0.95 9.40
C ALA A 118 -13.70 -0.31 9.88
N LYS A 119 -12.93 -1.01 10.73
CA LYS A 119 -11.63 -0.53 11.19
C LYS A 119 -10.66 -0.38 10.00
N LYS A 120 -10.65 -1.34 9.08
CA LYS A 120 -9.75 -1.31 7.93
C LYS A 120 -10.08 -0.23 6.93
N LEU A 121 -11.35 0.04 6.69
CA LEU A 121 -11.78 1.19 5.90
C LEU A 121 -11.17 2.48 6.44
N SER A 122 -11.30 2.74 7.75
CA SER A 122 -10.69 3.91 8.38
C SER A 122 -9.16 3.92 8.27
N ASP A 123 -8.50 2.77 8.43
CA ASP A 123 -7.05 2.66 8.26
C ASP A 123 -6.62 3.02 6.82
N VAL A 124 -7.37 2.56 5.80
CA VAL A 124 -7.11 2.83 4.38
C VAL A 124 -7.35 4.30 4.05
N ASP A 125 -8.46 4.90 4.49
CA ASP A 125 -8.73 6.33 4.29
C ASP A 125 -7.65 7.22 4.92
N LYS A 126 -7.14 6.85 6.10
CA LYS A 126 -6.01 7.55 6.72
C LYS A 126 -4.73 7.45 5.89
N LEU A 127 -4.48 6.32 5.26
CA LEU A 127 -3.30 6.14 4.41
C LEU A 127 -3.41 6.93 3.11
N LEU A 128 -4.61 6.97 2.50
CA LEU A 128 -4.92 7.82 1.36
C LEU A 128 -4.62 9.29 1.68
N GLY A 129 -5.16 9.80 2.80
CA GLY A 129 -4.92 11.19 3.21
C GLY A 129 -3.45 11.50 3.54
N ARG A 130 -2.65 10.50 3.90
CA ARG A 130 -1.20 10.64 4.17
C ARG A 130 -0.33 10.47 2.93
N GLY A 131 -0.89 10.03 1.80
CA GLY A 131 -0.16 9.74 0.57
C GLY A 131 0.19 10.97 -0.28
N VAL A 132 0.01 12.18 0.26
CA VAL A 132 0.33 13.44 -0.42
C VAL A 132 1.68 13.93 0.05
N PHE A 133 2.64 14.00 -0.87
CA PHE A 133 4.01 14.38 -0.58
C PHE A 133 4.45 15.54 -1.48
N PRO A 134 4.71 16.74 -0.95
CA PRO A 134 5.25 17.85 -1.74
C PRO A 134 6.63 17.56 -2.32
N VAL A 135 7.43 16.77 -1.59
CA VAL A 135 8.78 16.35 -1.99
C VAL A 135 8.91 14.85 -1.80
N VAL A 136 9.11 14.13 -2.91
CA VAL A 136 9.21 12.65 -2.91
C VAL A 136 10.65 12.14 -2.91
N ALA A 137 11.60 12.94 -3.42
CA ALA A 137 13.02 12.63 -3.39
C ALA A 137 13.87 13.89 -3.10
N MET A 138 15.03 13.67 -2.50
CA MET A 138 15.98 14.68 -2.07
C MET A 138 17.38 14.38 -2.64
N ASP A 139 18.23 15.40 -2.70
CA ASP A 139 19.62 15.19 -3.08
C ASP A 139 20.32 14.24 -2.10
N PRO A 140 21.15 13.30 -2.60
CA PRO A 140 21.93 12.44 -1.74
C PRO A 140 22.87 13.30 -0.88
N PRO A 141 23.19 12.86 0.35
CA PRO A 141 24.19 13.55 1.15
C PRO A 141 25.51 13.62 0.36
N PRO A 142 26.27 14.71 0.48
CA PRO A 142 27.57 14.83 -0.18
C PRO A 142 28.39 13.59 0.12
N SER A 143 28.96 12.97 -0.92
CA SER A 143 29.85 11.85 -0.72
C SER A 143 31.00 12.30 0.20
N ARG A 144 31.38 11.44 1.16
CA ARG A 144 32.66 11.66 1.86
C ARG A 144 33.73 11.58 0.79
N VAL A 145 34.28 12.73 0.40
CA VAL A 145 35.49 12.78 -0.41
C VAL A 145 36.56 12.07 0.42
N GLN A 146 36.91 10.83 0.06
CA GLN A 146 38.15 10.25 0.52
C GLN A 146 39.23 11.18 -0.03
N ARG A 147 40.01 11.82 0.86
CA ARG A 147 41.21 12.53 0.42
C ARG A 147 42.02 11.52 -0.40
N LEU A 148 42.22 11.84 -1.68
CA LEU A 148 43.17 11.11 -2.51
C LEU A 148 44.49 11.11 -1.72
N PRO A 149 45.14 9.95 -1.53
CA PRO A 149 46.44 9.93 -0.85
C PRO A 149 47.36 10.93 -1.53
N GLU A 150 47.99 11.83 -0.78
CA GLU A 150 48.87 12.88 -1.34
C GLU A 150 49.97 12.30 -2.23
N ASP A 151 50.34 11.05 -1.98
CA ASP A 151 51.30 10.27 -2.76
C ASP A 151 50.83 9.99 -4.19
N PHE A 152 49.52 9.85 -4.42
CA PHE A 152 48.95 9.70 -5.77
C PHE A 152 49.05 11.00 -6.59
N THR A 153 48.86 12.16 -5.97
CA THR A 153 49.06 13.45 -6.64
C THR A 153 50.53 13.69 -6.95
N GLN A 154 51.44 13.37 -6.02
CA GLN A 154 52.88 13.48 -6.23
C GLN A 154 53.33 12.60 -7.41
N THR A 155 52.88 11.35 -7.44
CA THR A 155 53.23 10.37 -8.49
C THR A 155 52.69 10.78 -9.85
N CYS A 156 51.46 11.31 -9.92
CA CYS A 156 50.86 11.78 -11.16
C CYS A 156 51.59 13.01 -11.72
N TYR A 157 51.89 14.01 -10.89
CA TYR A 157 52.71 15.15 -11.29
C TYR A 157 54.10 14.73 -11.75
N HIS A 158 54.75 13.80 -11.03
CA HIS A 158 56.10 13.36 -11.36
C HIS A 158 56.16 12.55 -12.66
N SER A 159 55.13 11.77 -12.97
CA SER A 159 54.99 11.07 -14.26
C SER A 159 54.67 12.04 -15.41
N LEU A 160 53.77 13.01 -15.21
CA LEU A 160 53.49 14.07 -16.20
C LEU A 160 54.74 14.89 -16.51
N CYS A 161 55.50 15.31 -15.49
CA CYS A 161 56.76 16.03 -15.68
C CYS A 161 57.83 15.18 -16.39
N ARG A 162 57.82 13.84 -16.20
CA ARG A 162 58.75 12.93 -16.88
C ARG A 162 58.37 12.73 -18.35
N GLU A 163 57.08 12.71 -18.69
CA GLU A 163 56.61 12.65 -20.08
C GLU A 163 56.86 13.97 -20.83
N VAL A 164 56.62 15.11 -20.17
CA VAL A 164 56.86 16.45 -20.75
C VAL A 164 58.35 16.77 -20.87
N GLY A 165 59.19 16.20 -20.00
CA GLY A 165 60.64 16.35 -20.02
C GLY A 165 61.40 15.29 -20.84
N ASP A 166 60.71 14.33 -21.47
CA ASP A 166 61.36 13.33 -22.33
C ASP A 166 61.71 13.99 -23.68
N PRO A 167 63.00 14.08 -24.05
CA PRO A 167 63.42 14.70 -25.31
C PRO A 167 62.87 14.00 -26.57
N ARG A 168 62.31 12.78 -26.45
CA ARG A 168 61.60 12.09 -27.54
C ARG A 168 60.25 12.72 -27.90
N PHE A 169 59.60 13.45 -26.98
CA PHE A 169 58.32 14.12 -27.20
C PHE A 169 58.47 15.64 -27.46
N MET A 170 59.64 16.21 -27.17
CA MET A 170 59.96 17.63 -27.42
C MET A 170 60.24 17.97 -28.90
N SER A 171 59.82 17.10 -29.83
CA SER A 171 60.12 17.21 -31.27
C SER A 171 58.94 17.67 -32.12
N ILE A 172 57.90 18.30 -31.55
CA ILE A 172 56.88 18.99 -32.35
C ILE A 172 57.37 20.43 -32.58
N PRO A 173 57.76 20.83 -33.80
CA PRO A 173 58.28 22.17 -34.05
C PRO A 173 57.20 23.22 -33.79
N LEU A 174 57.54 24.26 -33.04
CA LEU A 174 56.71 25.44 -32.74
C LEU A 174 56.35 26.30 -33.96
N ALA A 175 56.44 25.78 -35.18
CA ALA A 175 56.20 26.51 -36.42
C ALA A 175 54.74 26.51 -36.91
N MET A 176 53.79 25.93 -36.16
CA MET A 176 52.37 25.87 -36.60
C MET A 176 51.43 26.89 -35.96
N PHE A 177 51.91 27.79 -35.09
CA PHE A 177 51.07 28.84 -34.48
C PHE A 177 51.50 30.25 -34.93
N SER A 178 51.47 30.50 -36.23
CA SER A 178 51.46 31.86 -36.78
C SER A 178 50.64 31.89 -38.06
N LEU A 179 49.36 32.23 -37.91
CA LEU A 179 48.54 33.06 -38.82
C LEU A 179 47.34 33.57 -38.03
#